data_AF-A0ABD1D870-F1
#
_entry.id   AF-A0ABD1D870-F1
#
_cell.length_a   1.000
_cell.length_b   1.000
_cell.length_c   1.000
_cell.angle_alpha   90.00
_cell.angle_beta   90.00
_cell.angle_gamma   90.00
#
_symmetry.space_group_name_H-M   'P 1'
#
loop_
_entity.id
_entity.type
_entity.pdbx_description
1 polymer ?
#
loop_
_entity_poly.entity_id
_entity_poly.type
_entity_poly.pdbx_seq_one_letter_code
_entity_poly.pdbx_strand_id
1 'polypeptide(L)'
;MVKIGIDLREYYPSVEWDILGVPAERHEKYYPCCAEPYPDIFFNITLRRKTLFYTVNLIIPCVGISYLSVLVFYLPADSGEKIALCISILLSQTMFFLLISEIIPSTSLALPLLGKYLLFTMILVGLSVVITIIILNIHYRKPSTHKMAPWVRKFFILRLPKLLLMRVPNDLLKVSVFFFLALM
;
A
#
# COMPACT_ATOMS: atom_id res chain seq x y z
N MET A 1 -32.85 10.39 31.78
CA MET A 1 -31.71 9.61 31.23
C MET A 1 -31.36 8.50 32.20
N VAL A 2 -31.44 7.25 31.76
CA VAL A 2 -31.03 6.08 32.55
C VAL A 2 -29.63 5.68 32.09
N LYS A 3 -28.67 5.62 33.01
CA LYS A 3 -27.25 5.35 32.69
C LYS A 3 -27.03 3.94 32.13
N ILE A 4 -27.79 2.96 32.60
CA ILE A 4 -27.77 1.56 32.14
C ILE A 4 -29.19 1.22 31.73
N GLY A 5 -29.48 1.36 30.44
CA GLY A 5 -30.79 1.07 29.87
C GLY A 5 -30.98 -0.38 29.43
N ILE A 6 -29.88 -1.08 29.14
CA ILE A 6 -29.87 -2.48 28.69
C ILE A 6 -29.24 -3.34 29.79
N ASP A 7 -29.93 -4.43 30.16
CA ASP A 7 -29.37 -5.41 31.08
C ASP A 7 -28.33 -6.27 30.35
N LEU A 8 -27.12 -6.33 30.91
CA LEU A 8 -25.97 -7.05 30.35
C LEU A 8 -25.58 -8.28 31.18
N ARG A 9 -26.41 -8.70 32.15
CA ARG A 9 -26.10 -9.84 33.04
C ARG A 9 -25.88 -11.16 32.31
N GLU A 10 -26.66 -11.41 31.26
CA GLU A 10 -26.57 -12.61 30.42
C GLU A 10 -25.80 -12.35 29.11
N TYR A 11 -25.08 -11.22 29.02
CA TYR A 11 -24.33 -10.88 27.82
C TYR A 11 -23.08 -11.76 27.68
N TYR A 12 -22.96 -12.43 26.53
CA TYR A 12 -21.75 -13.15 26.16
C TYR A 12 -20.71 -12.18 25.55
N PRO A 13 -19.51 -12.03 26.16
CA PRO A 13 -18.53 -11.05 25.72
C PRO A 13 -18.03 -11.34 24.29
N SER A 14 -18.01 -10.31 23.45
CA SER A 14 -17.53 -10.40 22.07
C SER A 14 -16.00 -10.29 21.97
N VAL A 15 -15.41 -11.05 21.04
CA VAL A 15 -13.97 -11.01 20.76
C VAL A 15 -13.57 -9.79 19.92
N GLU A 16 -14.51 -9.25 19.13
CA GLU A 16 -14.25 -8.14 18.21
C GLU A 16 -14.60 -6.75 18.76
N TRP A 17 -15.54 -6.69 19.71
CA TRP A 17 -16.15 -5.45 20.18
C TRP A 17 -16.23 -5.39 21.70
N ASP A 18 -15.86 -4.25 22.27
CA ASP A 18 -16.10 -3.91 23.66
C ASP A 18 -17.32 -2.99 23.78
N ILE A 19 -18.23 -3.31 24.69
CA ILE A 19 -19.34 -2.44 25.06
C ILE A 19 -18.82 -1.42 26.08
N LEU A 20 -18.80 -0.13 25.72
CA LEU A 20 -18.37 0.94 26.61
C LEU A 20 -19.51 1.50 27.46
N GLY A 21 -20.74 1.44 26.97
CA GLY A 21 -21.90 2.00 27.65
C GLY A 21 -23.19 1.83 26.85
N VAL A 22 -24.29 1.70 27.59
CA VAL A 22 -25.65 1.43 27.08
C VAL A 22 -26.70 2.35 27.72
N PRO A 23 -26.58 3.68 27.64
CA PRO A 23 -27.60 4.58 28.18
C PRO A 23 -28.92 4.49 27.41
N ALA A 24 -30.02 4.76 28.13
CA ALA A 24 -31.36 4.91 27.54
C ALA A 24 -31.96 6.28 27.87
N GLU A 25 -32.61 6.86 26.87
CA GLU A 25 -33.30 8.13 26.97
C GLU A 25 -34.72 7.99 26.43
N ARG A 26 -35.69 8.55 27.17
CA ARG A 26 -37.06 8.70 26.70
C ARG A 26 -37.17 10.06 26.05
N HIS A 27 -37.57 10.09 24.79
CA HIS A 27 -37.88 11.31 24.06
C HIS A 27 -39.38 11.33 23.76
N GLU A 28 -39.89 12.51 23.45
CA GLU A 28 -41.25 12.70 22.98
C GLU A 28 -41.15 13.60 21.75
N LYS A 29 -41.67 13.12 20.61
CA LYS A 29 -41.54 13.81 19.33
C LYS A 29 -42.91 14.10 18.74
N TYR A 30 -43.08 15.34 18.27
CA TYR A 30 -44.21 15.72 17.45
C TYR A 30 -43.88 15.41 15.99
N TYR A 31 -44.72 14.60 15.36
CA TYR A 31 -44.59 14.28 13.95
C TYR A 31 -45.50 15.20 13.12
N PRO A 32 -45.12 15.57 11.88
CA PRO A 32 -45.91 16.50 11.07
C PRO A 32 -47.35 16.05 10.77
N CYS A 33 -47.67 14.77 10.99
CA CYS A 33 -48.97 14.17 10.72
C CYS A 33 -49.99 14.34 11.86
N CYS A 34 -49.57 14.58 13.11
CA CYS A 34 -50.43 14.52 14.28
C CYS A 34 -50.08 15.61 15.29
N ALA A 35 -51.09 16.08 16.04
CA ALA A 35 -50.93 17.16 17.03
C ALA A 35 -50.49 16.64 18.42
N GLU A 36 -50.54 15.33 18.64
CA GLU A 36 -50.16 14.68 19.89
C GLU A 36 -48.68 14.28 19.91
N PRO A 37 -48.00 14.36 21.06
CA PRO A 37 -46.62 13.89 21.21
C PRO A 37 -46.57 12.37 21.24
N TYR A 38 -45.68 11.77 20.45
CA TYR A 38 -45.43 10.33 20.48
C TYR A 38 -44.17 10.05 21.31
N PRO A 39 -44.28 9.26 22.40
CA PRO A 39 -43.12 8.89 23.21
C PRO A 39 -42.31 7.78 22.53
N ASP A 40 -40.99 7.95 22.49
CA ASP A 40 -40.02 6.97 22.03
C ASP A 40 -38.90 6.76 23.06
N ILE A 41 -38.30 5.57 23.05
CA ILE A 41 -37.19 5.21 23.93
C ILE A 41 -35.98 4.90 23.04
N PHE A 42 -34.95 5.73 23.15
CA PHE A 42 -33.69 5.57 22.43
C PHE A 42 -32.68 4.84 23.30
N PHE A 43 -32.19 3.70 22.79
CA PHE A 43 -31.06 2.98 23.37
C PHE A 43 -29.80 3.31 22.58
N ASN A 44 -28.83 3.95 23.22
CA ASN A 44 -27.56 4.28 22.59
C ASN A 44 -26.50 3.27 23.03
N ILE A 45 -26.03 2.44 22.09
CA ILE A 45 -25.02 1.41 22.36
C ILE A 45 -23.67 1.92 21.86
N THR A 46 -22.78 2.23 22.79
CA THR A 46 -21.42 2.68 22.46
C THR A 46 -20.49 1.47 22.40
N LEU A 47 -20.01 1.15 21.20
CA LEU A 47 -19.13 0.01 20.92
C LEU A 47 -17.73 0.49 20.54
N ARG A 48 -16.69 -0.22 21.00
CA ARG A 48 -15.29 -0.02 20.60
C ARG A 48 -14.76 -1.26 19.90
N ARG A 49 -14.13 -1.10 18.74
CA ARG A 49 -13.52 -2.21 17.98
C ARG A 49 -12.15 -2.60 18.54
N LYS A 50 -11.88 -3.90 18.68
CA LYS A 50 -10.54 -4.46 18.95
C LYS A 50 -9.79 -4.66 17.63
N THR A 51 -8.92 -3.71 17.27
CA THR A 51 -8.25 -3.67 15.95
C THR A 51 -6.90 -4.39 15.88
N LEU A 52 -6.36 -4.86 17.02
CA LEU A 52 -5.00 -5.42 17.12
C LEU A 52 -4.76 -6.59 16.15
N PHE A 53 -5.69 -7.55 16.10
CA PHE A 53 -5.57 -8.74 15.24
C PHE A 53 -5.50 -8.37 13.74
N TYR A 54 -6.43 -7.52 13.29
CA TYR A 54 -6.45 -7.03 11.90
C TYR A 54 -5.21 -6.20 11.57
N THR A 55 -4.75 -5.38 12.51
CA THR A 55 -3.59 -4.51 12.30
C THR A 55 -2.32 -5.32 12.09
N VAL A 56 -2.07 -6.34 12.91
CA VAL A 56 -0.89 -7.20 12.79
C VAL A 56 -0.92 -8.01 11.48
N ASN A 57 -2.07 -8.63 11.17
CA ASN A 57 -2.22 -9.46 9.98
C ASN A 57 -2.15 -8.68 8.66
N LEU A 58 -2.41 -7.37 8.69
CA LEU A 58 -2.24 -6.49 7.52
C LEU A 58 -0.84 -5.89 7.43
N ILE A 59 -0.18 -5.55 8.56
CA ILE A 59 1.15 -4.93 8.52
C ILE A 59 2.24 -5.92 8.11
N ILE A 60 2.22 -7.15 8.66
CA ILE A 60 3.24 -8.18 8.38
C ILE A 60 3.41 -8.44 6.86
N PRO A 61 2.35 -8.76 6.10
CA PRO A 61 2.48 -8.99 4.66
C PRO A 61 2.93 -7.73 3.90
N CYS A 62 2.50 -6.53 4.32
CA CYS A 62 2.94 -5.25 3.73
C CYS A 62 4.47 -5.07 3.85
N VAL A 63 5.02 -5.33 5.03
CA VAL A 63 6.48 -5.27 5.27
C VAL A 63 7.20 -6.35 4.48
N GLY A 64 6.65 -7.58 4.44
CA GLY A 64 7.22 -8.67 3.65
C GLY A 64 7.34 -8.34 2.15
N ILE A 65 6.28 -7.79 1.55
CA ILE A 65 6.29 -7.36 0.13
C ILE A 65 7.31 -6.24 -0.09
N SER A 66 7.44 -5.28 0.84
CA SER A 66 8.43 -4.20 0.74
C SER A 66 9.88 -4.71 0.81
N TYR A 67 10.13 -5.76 1.60
CA TYR A 67 11.44 -6.38 1.68
C TYR A 67 11.78 -7.15 0.40
N LEU A 68 10.82 -7.93 -0.11
CA LEU A 68 10.96 -8.66 -1.36
C LEU A 68 11.23 -7.73 -2.55
N SER A 69 10.62 -6.54 -2.59
CA SER A 69 10.85 -5.58 -3.68
C SER A 69 12.28 -5.03 -3.71
N VAL A 70 12.92 -4.80 -2.56
CA VAL A 70 14.34 -4.42 -2.47
C VAL A 70 15.24 -5.59 -2.89
N LEU A 71 14.91 -6.81 -2.46
CA LEU A 71 15.68 -8.01 -2.76
C LEU A 71 15.74 -8.30 -4.27
N VAL A 72 14.69 -7.97 -5.03
CA VAL A 72 14.68 -8.08 -6.49
C VAL A 72 15.73 -7.20 -7.16
N PHE A 73 16.04 -6.03 -6.61
CA PHE A 73 17.12 -5.18 -7.16
C PHE A 73 18.50 -5.76 -6.90
N TYR A 74 18.66 -6.50 -5.80
CA TYR A 74 19.91 -7.16 -5.46
C TYR A 74 20.18 -8.39 -6.34
N LEU A 75 19.13 -9.09 -6.80
CA LEU A 75 19.29 -10.30 -7.60
C LEU A 75 19.71 -9.97 -9.06
N PRO A 76 20.80 -10.57 -9.58
CA PRO A 76 21.18 -10.41 -10.99
C PRO A 76 20.15 -11.06 -11.92
N ALA A 77 19.91 -10.43 -13.07
CA ALA A 77 18.85 -10.82 -14.00
C ALA A 77 19.23 -11.99 -14.94
N ASP A 78 20.47 -12.47 -14.87
CA ASP A 78 20.99 -13.54 -15.73
C ASP A 78 20.31 -14.90 -15.51
N SER A 79 19.71 -15.11 -14.33
CA SER A 79 19.11 -16.40 -13.95
C SER A 79 17.73 -16.67 -14.55
N GLY A 80 17.09 -15.69 -15.21
CA GLY A 80 15.69 -15.80 -15.69
C GLY A 80 14.62 -15.87 -14.59
N GLU A 81 14.97 -16.38 -13.40
CA GLU A 81 14.11 -16.46 -12.21
C GLU A 81 13.70 -15.09 -11.65
N LYS A 82 14.47 -14.05 -11.96
CA LYS A 82 14.14 -12.67 -11.57
C LYS A 82 12.76 -12.24 -12.09
N ILE A 83 12.39 -12.66 -13.32
CA ILE A 83 11.08 -12.33 -13.90
C ILE A 83 9.98 -13.06 -13.14
N ALA A 84 10.16 -14.35 -12.84
CA ALA A 84 9.20 -15.14 -12.09
C ALA A 84 8.95 -14.55 -10.70
N LEU A 85 10.01 -14.16 -9.98
CA LEU A 85 9.92 -13.47 -8.69
C LEU A 85 9.14 -12.14 -8.80
N CYS A 86 9.40 -11.33 -9.83
CA CYS A 86 8.64 -10.09 -10.06
C CYS A 86 7.14 -10.34 -10.27
N ILE A 87 6.77 -11.36 -11.06
CA ILE A 87 5.37 -11.70 -11.33
C ILE A 87 4.68 -12.16 -10.05
N SER A 88 5.32 -13.02 -9.25
CA SER A 88 4.79 -13.47 -7.96
C SER A 88 4.56 -12.32 -6.99
N ILE A 89 5.47 -11.35 -6.92
CA ILE A 89 5.33 -10.15 -6.09
C ILE A 89 4.16 -9.28 -6.55
N LEU A 90 4.01 -9.07 -7.87
CA LEU A 90 2.92 -8.27 -8.43
C LEU A 90 1.55 -8.91 -8.17
N LEU A 91 1.45 -10.24 -8.31
CA LEU A 91 0.24 -10.98 -8.02
C LEU A 91 -0.12 -10.90 -6.53
N SER A 92 0.86 -11.13 -5.66
CA SER A 92 0.69 -11.02 -4.20
C SER A 92 0.24 -9.63 -3.76
N GLN A 93 0.84 -8.58 -4.33
CA GLN A 93 0.44 -7.20 -4.07
C GLN A 93 -1.00 -6.92 -4.49
N THR A 94 -1.42 -7.42 -5.65
CA THR A 94 -2.79 -7.23 -6.16
C THR A 94 -3.81 -7.92 -5.26
N MET A 95 -3.53 -9.16 -4.83
CA MET A 95 -4.37 -9.89 -3.86
C MET A 95 -4.47 -9.15 -2.53
N PHE A 96 -3.36 -8.63 -2.01
CA PHE A 96 -3.35 -7.89 -0.76
C PHE A 96 -4.15 -6.58 -0.84
N PHE A 97 -4.09 -5.89 -1.98
CA PHE A 97 -4.94 -4.72 -2.22
C PHE A 97 -6.43 -5.07 -2.23
N LEU A 98 -6.81 -6.13 -2.94
CA LEU A 98 -8.21 -6.58 -3.00
C LEU A 98 -8.74 -6.90 -1.59
N LEU A 99 -7.96 -7.63 -0.78
CA LEU A 99 -8.30 -7.93 0.61
C LEU A 99 -8.55 -6.65 1.43
N ILE A 100 -7.68 -5.64 1.31
CA ILE A 100 -7.85 -4.36 2.01
C ILE A 100 -9.12 -3.63 1.54
N SER A 101 -9.41 -3.67 0.24
CA SER A 101 -10.59 -3.02 -0.33
C SER A 101 -11.92 -3.64 0.13
N GLU A 102 -11.92 -4.93 0.49
CA GLU A 102 -13.08 -5.60 1.07
C GLU A 102 -13.25 -5.32 2.57
N ILE A 103 -12.14 -5.18 3.32
CA ILE A 103 -12.18 -4.95 4.77
C ILE A 103 -12.54 -3.48 5.12
N ILE A 104 -12.06 -2.52 4.31
CA ILE A 104 -12.33 -1.09 4.52
C ILE A 104 -13.65 -0.74 3.79
N PRO A 105 -14.70 -0.32 4.49
CA PRO A 105 -15.91 0.13 3.82
C PRO A 105 -15.58 1.36 2.94
N SER A 106 -16.06 1.36 1.70
CA SER A 106 -15.88 2.43 0.70
C SER A 106 -16.64 3.70 1.09
N THR A 107 -16.23 4.32 2.19
CA THR A 107 -16.84 5.55 2.72
C THR A 107 -15.94 6.73 2.41
N SER A 108 -16.41 7.64 1.57
CA SER A 108 -15.70 8.86 1.17
C SER A 108 -15.69 9.96 2.24
N LEU A 109 -16.37 9.74 3.37
CA LEU A 109 -16.64 10.77 4.38
C LEU A 109 -15.47 11.03 5.33
N ALA A 110 -14.69 10.01 5.70
CA ALA A 110 -13.44 10.18 6.46
C ALA A 110 -12.59 8.91 6.40
N LEU A 111 -11.43 8.96 5.73
CA LEU A 111 -10.43 7.89 5.81
C LEU A 111 -9.83 7.85 7.23
N PRO A 112 -9.93 6.72 7.97
CA PRO A 112 -9.34 6.60 9.30
C PRO A 112 -7.83 6.81 9.23
N LEU A 113 -7.20 7.22 10.34
CA LEU A 113 -5.75 7.46 10.40
C LEU A 113 -4.94 6.24 9.92
N LEU A 114 -5.41 5.04 10.30
CA LEU A 114 -4.87 3.76 9.85
C LEU A 114 -5.03 3.56 8.34
N GLY A 115 -6.19 3.93 7.78
CA GLY A 115 -6.45 3.90 6.34
C GLY A 115 -5.54 4.85 5.57
N LYS A 116 -5.27 6.06 6.09
CA LYS A 116 -4.31 7.00 5.48
C LYS A 116 -2.89 6.43 5.44
N TYR A 117 -2.44 5.81 6.54
CA TYR A 117 -1.13 5.15 6.60
C TYR A 117 -1.05 3.99 5.60
N LEU A 118 -2.05 3.09 5.60
CA LEU A 118 -2.08 1.93 4.71
C LEU A 118 -2.15 2.33 3.22
N LEU A 119 -2.95 3.34 2.87
CA LEU A 119 -3.02 3.86 1.50
C LEU A 119 -1.68 4.46 1.05
N PHE A 120 -1.02 5.24 1.91
CA PHE A 120 0.30 5.77 1.62
C PHE A 120 1.31 4.65 1.36
N THR A 121 1.33 3.61 2.20
CA THR A 121 2.22 2.45 2.02
C THR A 121 1.89 1.68 0.74
N MET A 122 0.61 1.52 0.41
CA MET A 122 0.18 0.83 -0.81
C MET A 122 0.64 1.57 -2.08
N ILE A 123 0.54 2.90 -2.10
CA ILE A 123 1.03 3.72 -3.21
C ILE A 123 2.55 3.57 -3.36
N LEU A 124 3.30 3.63 -2.25
CA LEU A 124 4.76 3.44 -2.28
C LEU A 124 5.15 2.06 -2.83
N VAL A 125 4.47 1.00 -2.39
CA VAL A 125 4.71 -0.35 -2.89
C VAL A 125 4.33 -0.46 -4.38
N GLY A 126 3.21 0.13 -4.81
CA GLY A 126 2.79 0.21 -6.22
C GLY A 126 3.84 0.86 -7.11
N LEU A 127 4.35 2.02 -6.70
CA LEU A 127 5.42 2.71 -7.42
C LEU A 127 6.69 1.86 -7.49
N SER A 128 7.05 1.16 -6.39
CA SER A 128 8.24 0.32 -6.36
C SER A 128 8.17 -0.82 -7.40
N VAL A 129 7.02 -1.47 -7.54
CA VAL A 129 6.85 -2.58 -8.49
C VAL A 129 6.85 -2.09 -9.93
N VAL A 130 6.23 -0.94 -10.23
CA VAL A 130 6.27 -0.34 -11.57
C VAL A 130 7.72 -0.02 -11.98
N ILE A 131 8.51 0.54 -11.07
CA ILE A 131 9.94 0.83 -11.30
C ILE A 131 10.71 -0.47 -11.59
N THR A 132 10.45 -1.55 -10.85
CA THR A 132 11.06 -2.86 -11.07
C THR A 132 10.76 -3.41 -12.46
N ILE A 133 9.52 -3.29 -12.94
CA ILE A 133 9.13 -3.71 -14.30
C ILE A 133 9.88 -2.90 -15.35
N ILE A 134 10.01 -1.59 -15.16
CA ILE A 134 10.77 -0.72 -16.09
C ILE A 134 12.25 -1.13 -16.13
N ILE A 135 12.87 -1.39 -14.97
CA ILE A 135 14.26 -1.84 -14.90
C ILE A 135 14.45 -3.18 -15.60
N LEU A 136 13.51 -4.11 -15.40
CA LEU A 136 13.51 -5.41 -16.06
C LEU A 136 13.39 -5.27 -17.59
N ASN A 137 12.49 -4.39 -18.05
CA ASN A 137 12.31 -4.09 -19.48
C ASN A 137 13.60 -3.51 -20.10
N ILE A 138 14.24 -2.56 -19.41
CA ILE A 138 15.51 -1.97 -19.85
C ILE A 138 16.63 -3.02 -19.88
N HIS A 139 16.68 -3.92 -18.89
CA HIS A 139 17.73 -4.94 -18.78
C HIS A 139 17.65 -5.98 -19.92
N TYR A 140 16.46 -6.49 -20.27
CA TYR A 140 16.30 -7.45 -21.36
C TYR A 140 16.35 -6.84 -22.76
N ARG A 141 16.57 -5.53 -22.89
CA ARG A 141 16.68 -4.85 -24.17
C ARG A 141 18.01 -5.18 -24.85
N LYS A 142 17.96 -6.09 -25.83
CA LYS A 142 19.14 -6.52 -26.60
C LYS A 142 19.71 -5.39 -27.48
N PRO A 143 21.05 -5.32 -27.65
CA PRO A 143 21.71 -4.27 -28.45
C PRO A 143 21.49 -4.39 -29.97
N SER A 144 20.97 -5.53 -30.46
CA SER A 144 20.74 -5.78 -31.88
C SER A 144 19.48 -5.10 -32.44
N THR A 145 18.50 -4.77 -31.60
CA THR A 145 17.20 -4.22 -32.04
C THR A 145 16.97 -2.77 -31.65
N HIS A 146 17.80 -2.17 -30.79
CA HIS A 146 17.59 -0.79 -30.36
C HIS A 146 18.89 -0.01 -30.09
N LYS A 147 19.05 1.16 -30.73
CA LYS A 147 20.10 2.12 -30.37
C LYS A 147 19.70 2.88 -29.10
N MET A 148 20.58 2.96 -28.09
CA MET A 148 20.33 3.75 -26.88
C MET A 148 20.31 5.25 -27.21
N ALA A 149 19.33 5.98 -26.69
CA ALA A 149 19.27 7.42 -26.84
C ALA A 149 20.48 8.10 -26.15
N PRO A 150 21.12 9.11 -26.77
CA PRO A 150 22.33 9.74 -26.23
C PRO A 150 22.16 10.33 -24.83
N TRP A 151 20.97 10.86 -24.52
CA TRP A 151 20.65 11.43 -23.22
C TRP A 151 20.61 10.36 -22.11
N VAL A 152 20.04 9.19 -22.39
CA VAL A 152 19.99 8.06 -21.45
C VAL A 152 21.39 7.58 -21.12
N ARG A 153 22.27 7.49 -22.13
CA ARG A 153 23.69 7.15 -21.94
C ARG A 153 24.40 8.17 -21.05
N LYS A 154 24.18 9.47 -21.27
CA LYS A 154 24.80 10.55 -20.49
C LYS A 154 24.31 10.54 -19.03
N PHE A 155 23.02 10.28 -18.80
CA PHE A 155 22.47 10.20 -17.45
C PHE A 155 22.97 8.96 -16.69
N PHE A 156 22.82 7.77 -17.26
CA PHE A 156 23.13 6.50 -16.59
C PHE A 156 24.63 6.16 -16.50
N ILE A 157 25.46 6.55 -17.49
CA ILE A 157 26.89 6.19 -17.50
C ILE A 157 27.78 7.30 -16.90
N LEU A 158 27.41 8.57 -17.04
CA LEU A 158 28.28 9.69 -16.61
C LEU A 158 27.81 10.38 -15.32
N ARG A 159 26.50 10.45 -15.07
CA ARG A 159 25.93 11.15 -13.89
C ARG A 159 25.66 10.20 -12.72
N LEU A 160 24.96 9.10 -12.98
CA LEU A 160 24.53 8.15 -11.96
C LEU A 160 25.69 7.49 -11.18
N PRO A 161 26.79 7.03 -11.81
CA PRO A 161 27.88 6.36 -11.10
C PRO A 161 28.69 7.31 -10.23
N LYS A 162 28.79 8.59 -10.65
CA LYS A 162 29.40 9.66 -9.83
C LYS A 162 28.56 9.99 -8.60
N LEU A 163 27.22 9.93 -8.72
CA LEU A 163 26.31 10.12 -7.59
C LEU A 163 26.32 8.92 -6.62
N LEU A 164 26.42 7.70 -7.16
CA LEU A 164 26.43 6.44 -6.42
C LEU A 164 27.83 5.98 -5.96
N LEU A 165 28.90 6.77 -6.18
CA LEU A 165 30.29 6.42 -5.86
C LEU A 165 30.75 5.06 -6.43
N MET A 166 30.19 4.66 -7.58
CA MET A 166 30.57 3.41 -8.26
C MET A 166 31.70 3.66 -9.27
N ARG A 167 32.68 2.75 -9.31
CA ARG A 167 33.78 2.79 -10.29
C ARG A 167 33.28 2.28 -11.64
N VAL A 168 33.24 3.16 -12.65
CA VAL A 168 32.84 2.79 -14.01
C VAL A 168 33.95 1.94 -14.66
N PRO A 169 33.65 0.75 -15.23
CA PRO A 169 34.65 -0.06 -15.91
C PRO A 169 35.20 0.64 -17.17
N ASN A 170 36.52 0.54 -17.38
CA ASN A 170 37.28 1.32 -18.37
C ASN A 170 36.90 1.03 -19.84
N ASP A 171 36.29 -0.12 -20.13
CA ASP A 171 35.92 -0.52 -21.50
C ASP A 171 34.79 0.35 -22.08
N LEU A 172 33.89 0.87 -21.23
CA LEU A 172 32.82 1.79 -21.63
C LEU A 172 33.31 3.23 -21.87
N LEU A 173 34.44 3.60 -21.25
CA LEU A 173 35.10 4.89 -21.46
C LEU A 173 35.86 4.92 -22.79
N LYS A 174 36.52 3.83 -23.19
CA LYS A 174 37.22 3.73 -24.49
C LYS A 174 36.30 3.95 -25.68
N VAL A 175 35.08 3.41 -25.67
CA VAL A 175 34.11 3.60 -26.77
C VAL A 175 33.62 5.05 -26.86
N SER A 176 33.56 5.78 -25.74
CA SER A 176 33.16 7.20 -25.75
C SER A 176 34.29 8.13 -26.20
N VAL A 177 35.54 7.82 -25.86
CA VAL A 177 36.71 8.60 -26.28
C VAL A 177 37.02 8.36 -27.76
N PHE A 178 36.92 7.12 -28.24
CA PHE A 178 37.16 6.79 -29.66
C PHE A 178 36.17 7.47 -30.60
N PHE A 179 34.89 7.59 -30.20
CA PHE A 179 33.89 8.33 -30.98
C PHE A 179 34.09 9.85 -30.95
N PHE A 180 34.74 10.38 -29.90
CA PHE A 180 35.06 11.81 -29.79
C PHE A 180 36.35 12.16 -30.54
N LEU A 181 37.32 11.24 -30.61
CA LEU A 181 38.55 11.39 -31.40
C LEU A 181 38.34 11.16 -32.90
N ALA A 182 37.32 10.38 -33.31
CA ALA A 182 36.99 10.17 -34.72
C ALA A 182 36.15 11.31 -35.34
N LEU A 183 35.77 12.30 -34.53
CA LEU A 183 34.98 13.48 -34.92
C LEU A 183 35.79 14.79 -34.84
N MET A 184 37.09 14.70 -34.54
CA MET A 184 38.06 15.80 -34.52
C MET A 184 39.19 15.49 -35.49
#